data_AF-A0AA41DUX1-F1
#
_entry.id   AF-A0AA41DUX1-F1
#
_cell.length_a   1.000
_cell.length_b   1.000
_cell.length_c   1.000
_cell.angle_alpha   90.00
_cell.angle_beta   90.00
_cell.angle_gamma   90.00
#
_symmetry.space_group_name_H-M   'P 1'
#
loop_
_entity.id
_entity.type
_entity.pdbx_description
1 polymer ?
#
loop_
_entity_poly.entity_id
_entity_poly.type
_entity_poly.pdbx_seq_one_letter_code
_entity_poly.pdbx_strand_id
1 'polypeptide(L)'
;MTGSEAPPSFRLAYVPGVTPDKWVRIWNERLPDVPLVLTQVPAAEAAGVLLGGDADAGLVRLPVDRTALSAIPLYAETTVVLVPKDHLVTAADEVSVGDIAEEIVLHPLDDVLDWERLPGRPALERPATTADAVELVAAGIGVLLVPLSLARLHHRKDLTYRTVTDAPESSVALSWPEDAHTDRVEDFIGIVRGRTVNSTRGRQPEPARSKGGRAEGAPSARGKPAAGKAGGRTGGAAGGKTGGKQTGSARRGTGGSHRGASGGKGKGGGRGGRPRQR
;
A
#
# COMPACT_ATOMS: atom_id res chain seq x y z
N MET A 1 -44.24 -2.65 -22.55
CA MET A 1 -43.20 -3.55 -22.03
C MET A 1 -42.54 -2.84 -20.87
N THR A 2 -42.59 -3.41 -19.67
CA THR A 2 -41.82 -2.89 -18.53
C THR A 2 -40.39 -3.40 -18.66
N GLY A 3 -39.43 -2.50 -18.82
CA GLY A 3 -38.02 -2.87 -18.72
C GLY A 3 -37.76 -3.41 -17.31
N SER A 4 -37.21 -4.62 -17.21
CA SER A 4 -36.75 -5.16 -15.93
C SER A 4 -35.43 -4.49 -15.60
N GLU A 5 -35.50 -3.28 -15.05
CA GLU A 5 -34.34 -2.59 -14.48
C GLU A 5 -33.71 -3.51 -13.43
N ALA A 6 -32.49 -3.98 -13.69
CA ALA A 6 -31.81 -4.88 -12.78
C ALA A 6 -31.56 -4.15 -11.45
N PRO A 7 -31.73 -4.81 -10.29
CA PRO A 7 -31.43 -4.17 -9.01
C PRO A 7 -29.97 -3.69 -9.03
N PRO A 8 -29.68 -2.42 -8.67
CA PRO A 8 -28.38 -1.81 -8.91
C PRO A 8 -27.30 -2.52 -8.07
N SER A 9 -26.57 -3.42 -8.71
CA SER A 9 -25.42 -4.12 -8.14
C SER A 9 -24.22 -3.18 -7.98
N PHE A 10 -23.34 -3.47 -7.03
CA PHE A 10 -22.01 -2.88 -6.98
C PHE A 10 -20.98 -3.88 -7.51
N ARG A 11 -20.16 -3.45 -8.46
CA ARG A 11 -19.17 -4.29 -9.16
C ARG A 11 -17.78 -3.96 -8.63
N LEU A 12 -17.14 -4.95 -8.01
CA LEU A 12 -15.81 -4.82 -7.42
C LEU A 12 -14.82 -5.69 -8.20
N ALA A 13 -13.93 -5.03 -8.94
CA ALA A 13 -12.76 -5.68 -9.52
C ALA A 13 -11.74 -6.03 -8.41
N TYR A 14 -10.96 -7.09 -8.58
CA TYR A 14 -9.81 -7.35 -7.72
C TYR A 14 -8.68 -8.06 -8.46
N VAL A 15 -7.44 -7.78 -8.07
CA VAL A 15 -6.24 -8.37 -8.71
C VAL A 15 -5.75 -9.62 -7.96
N PRO A 16 -5.03 -10.55 -8.61
CA PRO A 16 -4.47 -11.73 -7.98
C PRO A 16 -3.72 -11.48 -6.67
N GLY A 17 -3.91 -12.40 -5.72
CA GLY A 17 -3.39 -12.33 -4.34
C GLY A 17 -4.26 -11.52 -3.38
N VAL A 18 -5.07 -10.56 -3.86
CA VAL A 18 -5.93 -9.77 -2.98
C VAL A 18 -7.16 -10.60 -2.57
N THR A 19 -7.44 -10.66 -1.26
CA THR A 19 -8.56 -11.43 -0.68
C THR A 19 -9.70 -10.49 -0.29
N PRO A 20 -10.82 -10.42 -1.05
CA PRO A 20 -11.90 -9.45 -0.80
C PRO A 20 -12.84 -9.83 0.36
N ASP A 21 -12.83 -11.11 0.77
CA ASP A 21 -13.80 -11.79 1.65
C ASP A 21 -14.25 -10.98 2.87
N LYS A 22 -13.31 -10.33 3.56
CA LYS A 22 -13.59 -9.51 4.74
C LYS A 22 -14.58 -8.38 4.44
N TRP A 23 -14.39 -7.68 3.32
CA TRP A 23 -15.24 -6.56 2.93
C TRP A 23 -16.51 -7.04 2.24
N VAL A 24 -16.44 -8.12 1.46
CA VAL A 24 -17.61 -8.82 0.88
C VAL A 24 -18.62 -9.21 1.95
N ARG A 25 -18.14 -9.87 3.03
CA ARG A 25 -18.99 -10.29 4.15
C ARG A 25 -19.69 -9.09 4.81
N ILE A 26 -18.96 -8.00 5.04
CA ILE A 26 -19.48 -6.78 5.69
C ILE A 26 -20.43 -5.99 4.74
N TRP A 27 -20.22 -6.04 3.42
CA TRP A 27 -21.15 -5.47 2.45
C TRP A 27 -22.49 -6.20 2.47
N ASN A 28 -22.46 -7.53 2.33
CA ASN A 28 -23.67 -8.36 2.31
C ASN A 28 -24.46 -8.28 3.63
N GLU A 29 -23.80 -8.03 4.76
CA GLU A 29 -24.44 -7.77 6.06
C GLU A 29 -25.13 -6.40 6.17
N ARG A 30 -24.71 -5.41 5.37
CA ARG A 30 -25.19 -4.01 5.48
C ARG A 30 -26.13 -3.60 4.36
N LEU A 31 -25.95 -4.17 3.19
CA LEU A 31 -26.64 -3.84 1.95
C LEU A 31 -27.17 -5.14 1.28
N PRO A 32 -28.00 -5.93 1.98
CA PRO A 32 -28.46 -7.23 1.48
C PRO A 32 -29.24 -7.13 0.17
N ASP A 33 -29.91 -5.99 -0.08
CA ASP A 33 -30.68 -5.70 -1.29
C ASP A 33 -29.80 -5.22 -2.47
N VAL A 34 -28.47 -5.18 -2.31
CA VAL A 34 -27.50 -4.59 -3.25
C VAL A 34 -26.43 -5.61 -3.59
N PRO A 35 -26.60 -6.45 -4.64
CA PRO A 35 -25.67 -7.53 -4.96
C PRO A 35 -24.24 -7.02 -5.19
N LEU A 36 -23.26 -7.64 -4.53
CA LEU A 36 -21.84 -7.41 -4.77
C LEU A 36 -21.34 -8.39 -5.83
N VAL A 37 -21.04 -7.89 -7.02
CA VAL A 37 -20.46 -8.66 -8.13
C VAL A 37 -18.95 -8.58 -8.03
N LEU A 38 -18.28 -9.74 -8.00
CA LEU A 38 -16.83 -9.85 -7.89
C LEU A 38 -16.24 -10.31 -9.23
N THR A 39 -15.27 -9.57 -9.75
CA THR A 39 -14.54 -9.92 -10.97
C THR A 39 -13.04 -9.90 -10.71
N GLN A 40 -12.37 -11.06 -10.82
CA GLN A 40 -10.91 -11.09 -10.77
C GLN A 40 -10.36 -10.64 -12.14
N VAL A 41 -9.41 -9.71 -12.15
CA VAL A 41 -8.84 -9.13 -13.37
C VAL A 41 -7.30 -9.11 -13.30
N PRO A 42 -6.57 -9.24 -14.42
CA PRO A 42 -5.12 -9.07 -14.45
C PRO A 42 -4.69 -7.70 -13.89
N ALA A 43 -3.55 -7.66 -13.19
CA ALA A 43 -3.12 -6.44 -12.49
C ALA A 43 -2.92 -5.24 -13.44
N ALA A 44 -2.39 -5.48 -14.65
CA ALA A 44 -2.22 -4.48 -15.69
C ALA A 44 -3.54 -3.99 -16.32
N GLU A 45 -4.59 -4.80 -16.29
CA GLU A 45 -5.90 -4.47 -16.89
C GLU A 45 -6.81 -3.71 -15.91
N ALA A 46 -6.58 -3.84 -14.60
CA ALA A 46 -7.47 -3.33 -13.56
C ALA A 46 -7.76 -1.81 -13.66
N ALA A 47 -6.78 -1.00 -14.07
CA ALA A 47 -6.99 0.42 -14.31
C ALA A 47 -7.93 0.69 -15.50
N GLY A 48 -7.80 -0.10 -16.58
CA GLY A 48 -8.68 -0.01 -17.74
C GLY A 48 -10.12 -0.42 -17.42
N VAL A 49 -10.30 -1.49 -16.64
CA VAL A 49 -11.62 -1.97 -16.17
C VAL A 49 -12.34 -0.93 -15.31
N LEU A 50 -11.61 -0.16 -14.50
CA LEU A 50 -12.17 0.95 -13.73
C LEU A 50 -12.53 2.14 -14.63
N LEU A 51 -11.61 2.58 -15.49
CA LEU A 51 -11.81 3.77 -16.33
C LEU A 51 -12.83 3.55 -17.46
N GLY A 52 -13.00 2.31 -17.93
CA GLY A 52 -14.08 1.92 -18.83
C GLY A 52 -15.45 1.81 -18.16
N GLY A 53 -15.50 1.83 -16.82
CA GLY A 53 -16.73 1.68 -16.05
C GLY A 53 -17.27 0.25 -16.03
N ASP A 54 -16.44 -0.77 -16.27
CA ASP A 54 -16.79 -2.20 -16.17
C ASP A 54 -16.85 -2.67 -14.71
N ALA A 55 -16.13 -2.01 -13.81
CA ALA A 55 -16.29 -2.10 -12.36
C ALA A 55 -16.47 -0.71 -11.72
N ASP A 56 -17.21 -0.65 -10.61
CA ASP A 56 -17.51 0.60 -9.89
C ASP A 56 -16.40 0.96 -8.89
N ALA A 57 -15.68 -0.05 -8.40
CA ALA A 57 -14.44 0.09 -7.64
C ALA A 57 -13.53 -1.14 -7.84
N GLY A 58 -12.28 -1.04 -7.41
CA GLY A 58 -11.27 -2.08 -7.59
C GLY A 58 -10.35 -2.22 -6.39
N LEU A 59 -10.02 -3.46 -6.02
CA LEU A 59 -8.93 -3.78 -5.10
C LEU A 59 -7.67 -4.08 -5.91
N VAL A 60 -6.82 -3.07 -6.05
CA VAL A 60 -5.71 -3.00 -7.00
C VAL A 60 -4.37 -2.87 -6.28
N ARG A 61 -3.26 -3.03 -7.01
CA ARG A 61 -1.92 -2.71 -6.52
C ARG A 61 -1.55 -1.27 -6.92
N LEU A 62 -0.74 -0.62 -6.09
CA LEU A 62 -0.10 0.65 -6.41
C LEU A 62 1.27 0.40 -7.09
N PRO A 63 1.76 1.33 -7.94
CA PRO A 63 1.18 2.63 -8.29
C PRO A 63 -0.05 2.55 -9.21
N VAL A 64 -0.90 3.59 -9.14
CA VAL A 64 -1.97 3.89 -10.11
C VAL A 64 -1.95 5.37 -10.44
N ASP A 65 -2.42 5.76 -11.62
CA ASP A 65 -2.49 7.16 -12.04
C ASP A 65 -3.48 7.95 -11.16
N ARG A 66 -2.93 8.79 -10.28
CA ARG A 66 -3.71 9.62 -9.34
C ARG A 66 -4.40 10.83 -9.98
N THR A 67 -4.27 11.02 -11.29
CA THR A 67 -5.01 12.05 -12.04
C THR A 67 -6.32 11.51 -12.64
N ALA A 68 -6.44 10.19 -12.79
CA ALA A 68 -7.63 9.51 -13.32
C ALA A 68 -8.31 8.60 -12.28
N LEU A 69 -7.54 8.04 -11.33
CA LEU A 69 -8.01 7.11 -10.31
C LEU A 69 -7.75 7.64 -8.89
N SER A 70 -8.83 7.83 -8.14
CA SER A 70 -8.76 7.93 -6.68
C SER A 70 -8.29 6.60 -6.09
N ALA A 71 -7.52 6.64 -5.00
CA ALA A 71 -7.17 5.40 -4.29
C ALA A 71 -6.76 5.60 -2.81
N ILE A 72 -7.21 4.67 -1.96
CA ILE A 72 -6.90 4.56 -0.54
C ILE A 72 -6.01 3.33 -0.33
N PRO A 73 -4.74 3.48 0.11
CA PRO A 73 -3.90 2.36 0.52
C PRO A 73 -4.53 1.60 1.70
N LEU A 74 -4.52 0.26 1.63
CA LEU A 74 -5.17 -0.62 2.62
C LEU A 74 -4.13 -1.36 3.46
N TYR A 75 -3.10 -1.90 2.81
CA TYR A 75 -1.96 -2.56 3.43
C TYR A 75 -0.77 -2.59 2.45
N ALA A 76 0.41 -2.89 2.98
CA ALA A 76 1.59 -3.27 2.21
C ALA A 76 1.81 -4.79 2.32
N GLU A 77 2.36 -5.39 1.28
CA GLU A 77 2.74 -6.80 1.24
C GLU A 77 4.25 -6.93 1.11
N THR A 78 4.84 -7.62 2.08
CA THR A 78 6.25 -8.01 2.07
C THR A 78 6.55 -8.90 0.87
N THR A 79 7.65 -8.58 0.17
CA THR A 79 8.17 -9.39 -0.93
C THR A 79 8.93 -10.60 -0.40
N VAL A 80 8.70 -11.75 -1.04
CA VAL A 80 9.36 -13.02 -0.72
C VAL A 80 9.99 -13.61 -1.98
N VAL A 81 11.13 -14.28 -1.80
CA VAL A 81 11.72 -15.12 -2.86
C VAL A 81 11.16 -16.53 -2.74
N LEU A 82 10.62 -17.05 -3.84
CA LEU A 82 10.07 -18.39 -4.00
C LEU A 82 11.13 -19.31 -4.63
N VAL A 83 11.36 -20.47 -4.01
CA VAL A 83 12.46 -21.40 -4.32
C VAL A 83 12.06 -22.87 -4.08
N PRO A 84 12.76 -23.84 -4.68
CA PRO A 84 12.71 -25.25 -4.26
C PRO A 84 13.07 -25.44 -2.77
N LYS A 85 12.49 -26.47 -2.13
CA LYS A 85 12.69 -26.75 -0.69
C LYS A 85 14.12 -27.14 -0.28
N ASP A 86 14.97 -27.49 -1.23
CA ASP A 86 16.38 -27.84 -1.06
C ASP A 86 17.34 -26.70 -1.49
N HIS A 87 16.81 -25.54 -1.87
CA HIS A 87 17.58 -24.39 -2.31
C HIS A 87 18.41 -23.76 -1.16
N LEU A 88 19.61 -23.25 -1.47
CA LEU A 88 20.57 -22.72 -0.49
C LEU A 88 19.98 -21.62 0.44
N VAL A 89 19.18 -20.70 -0.11
CA VAL A 89 18.54 -19.62 0.66
C VAL A 89 17.61 -20.12 1.79
N THR A 90 17.18 -21.39 1.75
CA THR A 90 16.34 -21.97 2.81
C THR A 90 17.07 -22.15 4.14
N ALA A 91 18.41 -22.05 4.15
CA ALA A 91 19.26 -22.14 5.33
C ALA A 91 19.19 -20.91 6.27
N ALA A 92 18.60 -19.81 5.83
CA ALA A 92 18.22 -18.66 6.66
C ALA A 92 16.68 -18.52 6.67
N ASP A 93 16.12 -17.82 7.67
CA ASP A 93 14.67 -17.54 7.73
C ASP A 93 14.26 -16.33 6.86
N GLU A 94 15.20 -15.41 6.63
CA GLU A 94 15.07 -14.22 5.78
C GLU A 94 16.39 -14.00 5.02
N VAL A 95 16.34 -13.29 3.89
CA VAL A 95 17.50 -12.98 3.03
C VAL A 95 17.48 -11.53 2.54
N SER A 96 18.57 -11.09 1.91
CA SER A 96 18.66 -9.82 1.17
C SER A 96 18.68 -10.04 -0.35
N VAL A 97 18.50 -8.96 -1.10
CA VAL A 97 18.76 -8.86 -2.55
C VAL A 97 20.24 -9.20 -2.86
N GLY A 98 21.15 -8.97 -1.91
CA GLY A 98 22.55 -9.36 -2.01
C GLY A 98 22.76 -10.88 -2.02
N ASP A 99 22.00 -11.62 -1.20
CA ASP A 99 22.14 -13.09 -1.07
C ASP A 99 21.63 -13.85 -2.29
N ILE A 100 20.77 -13.21 -3.11
CA ILE A 100 20.27 -13.73 -4.39
C ILE A 100 20.97 -13.12 -5.62
N ALA A 101 22.04 -12.34 -5.43
CA ALA A 101 22.69 -11.60 -6.51
C ALA A 101 23.32 -12.49 -7.61
N GLU A 102 23.64 -13.74 -7.28
CA GLU A 102 24.14 -14.74 -8.25
C GLU A 102 23.05 -15.64 -8.84
N GLU A 103 21.82 -15.60 -8.35
CA GLU A 103 20.73 -16.47 -8.84
C GLU A 103 20.17 -16.03 -10.19
N ILE A 104 19.55 -16.96 -10.92
CA ILE A 104 18.73 -16.63 -12.09
C ILE A 104 17.35 -16.18 -11.60
N VAL A 105 17.00 -14.91 -11.81
CA VAL A 105 15.71 -14.36 -11.42
C VAL A 105 14.75 -14.36 -12.61
N LEU A 106 13.62 -15.04 -12.40
CA LEU A 106 12.49 -15.06 -13.32
C LEU A 106 11.66 -13.78 -13.11
N HIS A 107 11.36 -13.08 -14.20
CA HIS A 107 10.62 -11.82 -14.20
C HIS A 107 9.45 -11.93 -15.18
N PRO A 108 8.27 -12.39 -14.74
CA PRO A 108 7.12 -12.61 -15.62
C PRO A 108 6.58 -11.30 -16.20
N LEU A 109 5.80 -11.36 -17.27
CA LEU A 109 5.22 -10.16 -17.90
C LEU A 109 4.13 -9.47 -17.05
N ASP A 110 3.57 -10.18 -16.06
CA ASP A 110 2.54 -9.71 -15.12
C ASP A 110 3.08 -9.33 -13.73
N ASP A 111 4.40 -9.13 -13.58
CA ASP A 111 5.02 -8.73 -12.30
C ASP A 111 4.41 -7.41 -11.76
N VAL A 112 4.31 -7.36 -10.43
CA VAL A 112 3.62 -6.32 -9.64
C VAL A 112 4.53 -5.66 -8.61
N LEU A 113 5.85 -5.83 -8.77
CA LEU A 113 6.91 -5.21 -7.97
C LEU A 113 7.60 -4.10 -8.77
N ASP A 114 7.68 -2.90 -8.19
CA ASP A 114 8.29 -1.72 -8.82
C ASP A 114 9.82 -1.74 -8.60
N TRP A 115 10.54 -2.40 -9.50
CA TRP A 115 11.99 -2.58 -9.42
C TRP A 115 12.77 -1.47 -10.12
N GLU A 116 13.49 -0.62 -9.37
CA GLU A 116 14.55 0.25 -9.95
C GLU A 116 15.62 -0.58 -10.70
N ARG A 117 15.87 -1.79 -10.21
CA ARG A 117 16.72 -2.81 -10.83
C ARG A 117 16.26 -4.19 -10.36
N LEU A 118 16.02 -5.10 -11.31
CA LEU A 118 15.74 -6.50 -10.99
C LEU A 118 16.93 -7.11 -10.21
N PRO A 119 16.70 -7.86 -9.12
CA PRO A 119 17.75 -8.54 -8.39
C PRO A 119 18.33 -9.72 -9.19
N GLY A 120 19.47 -10.25 -8.75
CA GLY A 120 20.12 -11.41 -9.37
C GLY A 120 20.56 -11.19 -10.82
N ARG A 121 20.60 -12.28 -11.58
CA ARG A 121 20.84 -12.30 -13.02
C ARG A 121 19.49 -12.54 -13.73
N PRO A 122 19.07 -11.69 -14.68
CA PRO A 122 17.80 -11.91 -15.38
C PRO A 122 17.82 -13.21 -16.20
N ALA A 123 16.71 -13.94 -16.20
CA ALA A 123 16.49 -15.03 -17.14
C ALA A 123 16.50 -14.54 -18.60
N LEU A 124 16.87 -15.43 -19.54
CA LEU A 124 16.96 -15.10 -20.98
C LEU A 124 15.61 -14.74 -21.61
N GLU A 125 14.54 -15.38 -21.13
CA GLU A 125 13.17 -15.16 -21.58
C GLU A 125 12.28 -14.84 -20.36
N ARG A 126 11.28 -13.97 -20.56
CA ARG A 126 10.30 -13.60 -19.52
C ARG A 126 9.09 -14.54 -19.61
N PRO A 127 8.70 -15.24 -18.53
CA PRO A 127 7.48 -16.04 -18.52
C PRO A 127 6.24 -15.17 -18.79
N ALA A 128 5.21 -15.72 -19.44
CA ALA A 128 4.02 -14.95 -19.79
C ALA A 128 3.23 -14.52 -18.55
N THR A 129 3.15 -15.38 -17.54
CA THR A 129 2.49 -15.11 -16.26
C THR A 129 3.34 -15.52 -15.06
N THR A 130 2.96 -15.04 -13.88
CA THR A 130 3.51 -15.44 -12.58
C THR A 130 3.31 -16.93 -12.34
N ALA A 131 2.22 -17.53 -12.84
CA ALA A 131 2.01 -18.97 -12.77
C ALA A 131 3.04 -19.75 -13.60
N ASP A 132 3.35 -19.32 -14.82
CA ASP A 132 4.40 -19.93 -15.66
C ASP A 132 5.78 -19.80 -14.99
N ALA A 133 6.06 -18.66 -14.36
CA ALA A 133 7.28 -18.47 -13.58
C ALA A 133 7.37 -19.44 -12.39
N VAL A 134 6.27 -19.69 -11.66
CA VAL A 134 6.24 -20.68 -10.55
C VAL A 134 6.57 -22.10 -11.03
N GLU A 135 6.07 -22.52 -12.20
CA GLU A 135 6.43 -23.83 -12.77
C GLU A 135 7.93 -23.92 -13.12
N LEU A 136 8.53 -22.84 -13.60
CA LEU A 136 9.97 -22.76 -13.88
C LEU A 136 10.83 -22.75 -12.61
N VAL A 137 10.37 -22.13 -11.51
CA VAL A 137 11.01 -22.28 -10.19
C VAL A 137 10.98 -23.74 -9.74
N ALA A 138 9.85 -24.42 -9.89
CA ALA A 138 9.72 -25.84 -9.51
C ALA A 138 10.53 -26.79 -10.40
N ALA A 139 10.82 -26.40 -11.64
CA ALA A 139 11.77 -27.08 -12.52
C ALA A 139 13.26 -26.74 -12.21
N GLY A 140 13.54 -25.89 -11.21
CA GLY A 140 14.90 -25.51 -10.81
C GLY A 140 15.62 -24.58 -11.78
N ILE A 141 14.88 -23.86 -12.65
CA ILE A 141 15.45 -22.96 -13.67
C ILE A 141 15.95 -21.64 -13.06
N GLY A 142 15.39 -21.25 -11.92
CA GLY A 142 15.74 -20.02 -11.21
C GLY A 142 14.83 -19.78 -10.01
N VAL A 143 14.90 -18.56 -9.47
CA VAL A 143 14.07 -18.07 -8.36
C VAL A 143 13.10 -17.01 -8.86
N LEU A 144 12.01 -16.79 -8.13
CA LEU A 144 11.00 -15.77 -8.43
C LEU A 144 10.76 -14.91 -7.20
N LEU A 145 10.68 -13.58 -7.36
CA LEU A 145 10.28 -12.68 -6.28
C LEU A 145 8.85 -12.20 -6.51
N VAL A 146 8.04 -12.28 -5.46
CA VAL A 146 6.61 -11.92 -5.51
C VAL A 146 6.14 -11.41 -4.14
N PRO A 147 5.04 -10.64 -4.08
CA PRO A 147 4.31 -10.42 -2.83
C PRO A 147 3.90 -11.74 -2.17
N LEU A 148 3.95 -11.79 -0.84
CA LEU A 148 3.60 -12.98 -0.04
C LEU A 148 2.22 -13.58 -0.36
N SER A 149 1.24 -12.79 -0.84
CA SER A 149 -0.06 -13.32 -1.26
C SER A 149 0.00 -14.10 -2.57
N LEU A 150 0.83 -13.72 -3.54
CA LEU A 150 1.02 -14.49 -4.78
C LEU A 150 1.80 -15.79 -4.50
N ALA A 151 2.81 -15.75 -3.63
CA ALA A 151 3.49 -16.96 -3.16
C ALA A 151 2.55 -17.96 -2.45
N ARG A 152 1.48 -17.47 -1.82
CA ARG A 152 0.41 -18.29 -1.23
C ARG A 152 -0.62 -18.76 -2.26
N LEU A 153 -0.99 -17.91 -3.23
CA LEU A 153 -1.92 -18.23 -4.31
C LEU A 153 -1.39 -19.37 -5.19
N HIS A 154 -0.09 -19.35 -5.50
CA HIS A 154 0.60 -20.36 -6.31
C HIS A 154 1.36 -21.39 -5.45
N HIS A 155 0.95 -21.61 -4.19
CA HIS A 155 1.61 -22.54 -3.29
C HIS A 155 1.53 -24.00 -3.77
N ARG A 156 2.70 -24.65 -3.88
CA ARG A 156 2.86 -26.08 -4.23
C ARG A 156 3.86 -26.78 -3.28
N LYS A 157 3.73 -28.10 -3.16
CA LYS A 157 4.30 -28.90 -2.06
C LYS A 157 5.83 -29.01 -2.03
N ASP A 158 6.46 -28.75 -3.17
CA ASP A 158 7.90 -28.82 -3.47
C ASP A 158 8.60 -27.45 -3.35
N LEU A 159 7.84 -26.35 -3.38
CA LEU A 159 8.36 -24.99 -3.19
C LEU A 159 8.22 -24.48 -1.75
N THR A 160 9.03 -23.49 -1.41
CA THR A 160 8.97 -22.69 -0.18
C THR A 160 9.35 -21.26 -0.50
N TYR A 161 9.10 -20.33 0.43
CA TYR A 161 9.54 -18.94 0.29
C TYR A 161 10.38 -18.47 1.49
N ARG A 162 11.06 -17.32 1.33
CA ARG A 162 11.79 -16.56 2.36
C ARG A 162 11.55 -15.06 2.19
N THR A 163 11.45 -14.32 3.30
CA THR A 163 11.37 -12.85 3.28
C THR A 163 12.59 -12.26 2.60
N VAL A 164 12.41 -11.24 1.74
CA VAL A 164 13.52 -10.42 1.21
C VAL A 164 13.47 -9.05 1.87
N THR A 165 14.45 -8.77 2.72
CA THR A 165 14.40 -7.68 3.72
C THR A 165 14.61 -6.27 3.15
N ASP A 166 15.18 -6.17 1.96
CA ASP A 166 15.56 -4.95 1.23
C ASP A 166 14.94 -4.87 -0.18
N ALA A 167 13.90 -5.68 -0.44
CA ALA A 167 13.08 -5.62 -1.65
C ALA A 167 11.96 -4.57 -1.52
N PRO A 168 11.42 -4.02 -2.63
CA PRO A 168 10.25 -3.16 -2.60
C PRO A 168 9.01 -3.92 -2.09
N GLU A 169 8.17 -3.26 -1.29
CA GLU A 169 6.86 -3.77 -0.89
C GLU A 169 5.80 -3.49 -1.97
N SER A 170 4.83 -4.39 -2.13
CA SER A 170 3.68 -4.16 -3.01
C SER A 170 2.49 -3.67 -2.19
N SER A 171 2.03 -2.43 -2.41
CA SER A 171 0.88 -1.88 -1.67
C SER A 171 -0.45 -2.16 -2.37
N VAL A 172 -1.40 -2.70 -1.61
CA VAL A 172 -2.78 -2.94 -2.06
C VAL A 172 -3.66 -1.76 -1.67
N ALA A 173 -4.46 -1.27 -2.61
CA ALA A 173 -5.34 -0.12 -2.46
C ALA A 173 -6.79 -0.42 -2.90
N LEU A 174 -7.76 0.24 -2.28
CA LEU A 174 -9.08 0.44 -2.88
C LEU A 174 -8.96 1.61 -3.86
N SER A 175 -9.41 1.45 -5.10
CA SER A 175 -9.38 2.47 -6.14
C SER A 175 -10.69 2.55 -6.93
N TRP A 176 -11.00 3.73 -7.47
CA TRP A 176 -12.16 4.02 -8.31
C TRP A 176 -11.84 5.26 -9.18
N PRO A 177 -12.53 5.50 -10.31
CA PRO A 177 -12.33 6.71 -11.12
C PRO A 177 -12.60 7.98 -10.31
N GLU A 178 -11.73 8.99 -10.43
CA GLU A 178 -11.81 10.22 -9.61
C GLU A 178 -13.19 10.92 -9.72
N ASP A 179 -13.73 10.99 -10.94
CA ASP A 179 -15.05 11.57 -11.22
C ASP A 179 -16.25 10.68 -10.79
N ALA A 180 -16.03 9.40 -10.47
CA ALA A 180 -17.08 8.40 -10.22
C ALA A 180 -17.44 8.22 -8.73
N HIS A 181 -17.40 9.30 -7.95
CA HIS A 181 -17.53 9.29 -6.49
C HIS A 181 -19.00 9.10 -5.99
N THR A 182 -19.61 7.95 -6.29
CA THR A 182 -21.02 7.64 -5.97
C THR A 182 -21.27 7.29 -4.49
N ASP A 183 -22.54 7.34 -4.06
CA ASP A 183 -22.99 6.86 -2.74
C ASP A 183 -22.53 5.42 -2.45
N ARG A 184 -22.51 4.53 -3.47
CA ARG A 184 -22.07 3.13 -3.31
C ARG A 184 -20.57 2.98 -3.16
N VAL A 185 -19.80 3.84 -3.82
CA VAL A 185 -18.35 3.95 -3.59
C VAL A 185 -18.09 4.43 -2.15
N GLU A 186 -18.85 5.42 -1.63
CA GLU A 186 -18.73 5.84 -0.23
C GLU A 186 -19.18 4.78 0.79
N ASP A 187 -20.23 4.00 0.50
CA ASP A 187 -20.62 2.83 1.30
C ASP A 187 -19.43 1.85 1.41
N PHE A 188 -18.80 1.51 0.28
CA PHE A 188 -17.67 0.57 0.24
C PHE A 188 -16.40 1.14 0.90
N ILE A 189 -16.05 2.40 0.63
CA ILE A 189 -14.99 3.14 1.34
C ILE A 189 -15.23 3.11 2.86
N GLY A 190 -16.49 3.21 3.28
CA GLY A 190 -16.87 3.13 4.68
C GLY A 190 -16.66 1.76 5.30
N ILE A 191 -17.01 0.70 4.58
CA ILE A 191 -16.76 -0.69 4.97
C ILE A 191 -15.26 -0.97 5.05
N VAL A 192 -14.48 -0.50 4.07
CA VAL A 192 -13.04 -0.69 3.99
C VAL A 192 -12.29 0.07 5.09
N ARG A 193 -12.69 1.33 5.37
CA ARG A 193 -12.19 2.13 6.51
C ARG A 193 -12.75 1.69 7.87
N GLY A 194 -13.60 0.65 7.93
CA GLY A 194 -14.16 0.14 9.18
C GLY A 194 -15.19 1.06 9.88
N ARG A 195 -15.77 2.05 9.18
CA ARG A 195 -16.89 2.86 9.69
C ARG A 195 -18.02 1.90 10.11
N THR A 196 -18.53 1.99 11.33
CA THR A 196 -19.68 1.20 11.79
C THR A 196 -20.99 1.75 11.21
N VAL A 197 -22.05 0.93 11.17
CA VAL A 197 -23.35 1.30 10.56
C VAL A 197 -23.96 2.55 11.20
N ASN A 198 -23.71 2.78 12.50
CA ASN A 198 -24.18 3.96 13.23
C ASN A 198 -23.32 5.23 13.00
N SER A 199 -22.35 5.20 12.08
CA SER A 199 -21.43 6.32 11.80
C SER A 199 -22.04 7.37 10.86
N THR A 200 -23.29 7.79 11.10
CA THR A 200 -23.97 8.87 10.36
C THR A 200 -23.38 10.24 10.72
N ARG A 201 -22.17 10.51 10.22
CA ARG A 201 -21.51 11.82 10.30
C ARG A 201 -21.14 12.30 8.88
N GLY A 202 -22.18 12.55 8.08
CA GLY A 202 -22.08 12.96 6.68
C GLY A 202 -23.41 13.45 6.11
N ARG A 203 -24.48 12.64 6.20
CA ARG A 203 -25.84 13.06 5.83
C ARG A 203 -26.39 14.08 6.85
N GLN A 204 -26.24 15.37 6.57
CA GLN A 204 -27.05 16.40 7.22
C GLN A 204 -28.53 16.15 6.89
N PRO A 205 -29.44 16.13 7.88
CA PRO A 205 -30.86 16.32 7.61
C PRO A 205 -31.08 17.75 7.10
N GLU A 206 -31.72 17.89 5.94
CA GLU A 206 -32.18 19.20 5.47
C GLU A 206 -33.13 19.80 6.53
N PRO A 207 -32.94 21.05 6.99
CA PRO A 207 -33.71 21.60 8.09
C PRO A 207 -35.17 21.83 7.69
N ALA A 208 -36.04 20.91 8.13
CA ALA A 208 -37.48 20.96 7.87
C ALA A 208 -38.08 22.30 8.30
N ARG A 209 -38.66 23.03 7.34
CA ARG A 209 -39.23 24.37 7.56
C ARG A 209 -40.47 24.31 8.46
N SER A 210 -40.32 24.62 9.74
CA SER A 210 -41.44 24.80 10.66
C SER A 210 -42.33 25.98 10.23
N LYS A 211 -43.64 25.75 10.15
CA LYS A 211 -44.66 26.79 9.91
C LYS A 211 -45.44 27.04 11.21
N GLY A 212 -45.71 28.32 11.51
CA GLY A 212 -46.59 28.74 12.59
C GLY A 212 -45.86 29.00 13.93
N GLY A 213 -46.14 30.09 14.65
CA GLY A 213 -47.08 31.17 14.36
C GLY A 213 -46.79 32.46 15.15
N ARG A 214 -47.49 33.54 14.80
CA ARG A 214 -47.41 34.84 15.48
C ARG A 214 -48.32 34.91 16.71
N ALA A 215 -47.89 35.66 17.72
CA ALA A 215 -48.76 36.42 18.61
C ALA A 215 -48.03 37.72 19.00
N GLU A 216 -48.75 38.85 19.07
CA GLU A 216 -48.23 40.15 19.48
C GLU A 216 -48.86 40.58 20.83
N GLY A 217 -48.11 41.30 21.67
CA GLY A 217 -48.60 41.82 22.95
C GLY A 217 -47.53 42.56 23.76
N ALA A 218 -47.80 43.82 24.11
CA ALA A 218 -46.95 44.74 24.88
C ALA A 218 -47.88 45.77 25.58
N PRO A 219 -47.42 46.83 26.32
CA PRO A 219 -46.05 47.22 26.73
C PRO A 219 -45.91 47.68 28.21
N SER A 220 -44.66 47.91 28.69
CA SER A 220 -44.28 48.89 29.75
C SER A 220 -42.73 48.96 29.84
N ALA A 221 -42.03 50.06 29.50
CA ALA A 221 -41.70 51.25 30.30
C ALA A 221 -40.78 50.99 31.54
N ARG A 222 -39.73 51.76 31.86
CA ARG A 222 -38.99 52.86 31.18
C ARG A 222 -37.68 53.18 31.96
N GLY A 223 -36.51 53.30 31.32
CA GLY A 223 -35.25 53.73 31.99
C GLY A 223 -34.03 53.89 31.07
N LYS A 224 -33.30 55.01 31.18
CA LYS A 224 -32.08 55.45 30.44
C LYS A 224 -31.59 56.79 31.04
N PRO A 225 -30.41 57.36 30.66
CA PRO A 225 -29.26 56.83 29.90
C PRO A 225 -28.14 56.41 30.91
N ALA A 226 -26.81 56.49 30.74
CA ALA A 226 -25.81 56.87 29.72
C ALA A 226 -24.48 56.10 30.07
N ALA A 227 -23.32 56.14 29.41
CA ALA A 227 -22.77 56.61 28.10
C ALA A 227 -21.40 55.86 27.91
N GLY A 228 -20.66 55.91 26.80
CA GLY A 228 -20.84 56.64 25.54
C GLY A 228 -19.88 56.16 24.42
N LYS A 229 -20.03 56.76 23.23
CA LYS A 229 -19.32 56.54 21.95
C LYS A 229 -17.78 56.64 21.99
N ALA A 230 -17.01 56.30 20.94
CA ALA A 230 -17.13 55.31 19.84
C ALA A 230 -15.95 55.49 18.84
N GLY A 231 -15.43 54.39 18.27
CA GLY A 231 -14.59 54.37 17.07
C GLY A 231 -13.11 54.83 17.23
N GLY A 232 -12.21 54.50 16.30
CA GLY A 232 -12.35 53.51 15.23
C GLY A 232 -11.33 53.60 14.08
N ARG A 233 -10.88 52.42 13.60
CA ARG A 233 -10.20 52.13 12.32
C ARG A 233 -8.79 52.72 12.06
N THR A 234 -8.07 51.97 11.20
CA THR A 234 -6.74 52.24 10.61
C THR A 234 -5.58 52.40 11.62
N GLY A 235 -4.33 52.04 11.30
CA GLY A 235 -3.80 51.45 10.07
C GLY A 235 -2.49 52.12 9.68
N GLY A 236 -1.36 51.41 9.77
CA GLY A 236 -0.03 51.94 9.50
C GLY A 236 1.05 50.87 9.71
N ALA A 237 2.18 51.01 9.02
CA ALA A 237 3.25 50.02 8.97
C ALA A 237 4.63 50.62 9.30
N ALA A 238 5.61 49.72 9.42
CA ALA A 238 7.07 49.95 9.44
C ALA A 238 7.72 50.54 10.73
N GLY A 239 8.93 50.06 11.04
CA GLY A 239 10.05 50.99 11.27
C GLY A 239 10.97 50.87 12.48
N GLY A 240 11.58 49.71 12.80
CA GLY A 240 12.76 49.64 13.69
C GLY A 240 13.41 48.24 13.62
N LYS A 241 14.73 48.01 13.46
CA LYS A 241 15.98 48.65 13.98
C LYS A 241 16.09 48.56 15.52
N THR A 242 17.20 48.10 16.13
CA THR A 242 18.52 47.71 15.59
C THR A 242 19.35 46.87 16.60
N GLY A 243 20.16 45.93 16.10
CA GLY A 243 21.38 45.40 16.76
C GLY A 243 21.21 44.43 17.96
N GLY A 244 22.23 43.66 18.37
CA GLY A 244 23.51 43.42 17.67
C GLY A 244 24.73 43.11 18.56
N LYS A 245 24.93 41.84 18.94
CA LYS A 245 26.21 41.17 19.29
C LYS A 245 25.90 39.67 19.52
N GLN A 246 26.64 38.67 19.03
CA GLN A 246 28.08 38.40 19.07
C GLN A 246 28.68 38.31 20.49
N THR A 247 28.73 37.07 21.01
CA THR A 247 29.98 36.49 21.48
C THR A 247 30.13 35.10 20.84
N GLY A 248 31.36 34.63 20.67
CA GLY A 248 31.65 33.28 20.23
C GLY A 248 32.70 32.65 21.13
N SER A 249 32.73 31.33 21.19
CA SER A 249 33.84 30.58 21.77
C SER A 249 34.09 29.32 20.95
N ALA A 250 35.36 28.99 20.76
CA ALA A 250 35.79 27.80 20.05
C ALA A 250 37.06 27.26 20.70
N ARG A 251 37.19 25.93 20.79
CA ARG A 251 38.41 25.16 20.47
C ARG A 251 38.27 23.68 20.84
N ARG A 252 38.81 22.83 19.94
CA ARG A 252 39.65 21.60 20.14
C ARG A 252 39.11 20.54 21.13
N GLY A 253 39.06 19.26 20.76
CA GLY A 253 40.21 18.41 20.35
C GLY A 253 40.70 17.62 21.59
N THR A 254 41.27 16.42 21.54
CA THR A 254 41.89 15.56 20.51
C THR A 254 41.47 14.09 20.78
N GLY A 255 41.57 13.09 19.90
CA GLY A 255 42.68 12.70 19.03
C GLY A 255 43.59 11.70 19.76
N GLY A 256 43.59 10.43 19.32
CA GLY A 256 44.35 9.34 19.96
C GLY A 256 44.27 8.04 19.17
N SER A 257 45.40 7.58 18.64
CA SER A 257 45.53 6.36 17.82
C SER A 257 46.52 5.40 18.48
N HIS A 258 46.32 4.08 18.32
CA HIS A 258 47.40 3.12 18.52
C HIS A 258 47.51 2.12 17.35
N ARG A 259 48.74 1.71 17.06
CA ARG A 259 49.11 0.74 16.02
C ARG A 259 49.75 -0.50 16.65
N GLY A 260 49.58 -1.64 15.97
CA GLY A 260 50.62 -2.67 15.85
C GLY A 260 50.30 -4.03 16.47
N ALA A 261 51.11 -5.07 16.21
CA ALA A 261 52.04 -5.29 15.09
C ALA A 261 52.60 -6.72 15.14
N SER A 262 52.70 -7.41 13.99
CA SER A 262 53.34 -8.74 13.82
C SER A 262 52.72 -9.89 14.64
N GLY A 263 52.97 -11.17 14.35
CA GLY A 263 53.62 -11.80 13.19
C GLY A 263 53.98 -13.26 13.48
N GLY A 264 53.83 -14.17 12.51
CA GLY A 264 54.12 -15.60 12.73
C GLY A 264 54.17 -16.43 11.45
N LYS A 265 55.34 -16.98 11.13
CA LYS A 265 55.54 -18.02 10.10
C LYS A 265 55.71 -19.38 10.79
N GLY A 266 54.92 -20.38 10.40
CA GLY A 266 55.14 -21.80 10.73
C GLY A 266 55.28 -22.60 9.44
N LYS A 267 56.14 -23.62 9.41
CA LYS A 267 56.47 -24.39 8.19
C LYS A 267 56.52 -25.89 8.47
N GLY A 268 55.86 -26.68 7.62
CA GLY A 268 55.92 -28.15 7.60
C GLY A 268 54.97 -28.85 8.59
N GLY A 269 54.54 -30.09 8.33
CA GLY A 269 54.70 -30.87 7.09
C GLY A 269 54.74 -32.38 7.33
N GLY A 270 54.02 -33.17 6.52
CA GLY A 270 54.10 -34.64 6.60
C GLY A 270 53.01 -35.38 5.83
N ARG A 271 53.47 -36.35 5.02
CA ARG A 271 52.89 -37.65 4.63
C ARG A 271 51.51 -37.98 5.25
N GLY A 272 50.49 -38.47 4.53
CA GLY A 272 50.49 -39.09 3.19
C GLY A 272 50.09 -40.56 3.29
N GLY A 273 48.88 -40.92 2.84
CA GLY A 273 48.34 -42.28 2.88
C GLY A 273 47.40 -42.55 1.71
N ARG A 274 47.58 -43.68 1.03
CA ARG A 274 46.68 -44.17 -0.03
C ARG A 274 45.53 -44.98 0.57
N PRO A 275 44.29 -44.91 0.04
CA PRO A 275 43.31 -45.95 0.27
C PRO A 275 43.78 -47.26 -0.39
N ARG A 276 43.46 -48.40 0.22
CA ARG A 276 43.56 -49.73 -0.41
C ARG A 276 42.19 -50.08 -1.00
N GLN A 277 42.18 -50.63 -2.21
CA GLN A 277 41.01 -51.33 -2.73
C GLN A 277 40.79 -52.65 -1.97
N ARG A 278 39.51 -53.00 -1.80
CA ARG A 278 39.02 -54.38 -1.81
C ARG A 278 37.56 -54.38 -2.27
#